data_AF-A0A662BEF3-F1
#
_entry.id   AF-A0A662BEF3-F1
#
_cell.length_a   1.000
_cell.length_b   1.000
_cell.length_c   1.000
_cell.angle_alpha   90.00
_cell.angle_beta   90.00
_cell.angle_gamma   90.00
#
_symmetry.space_group_name_H-M   'P 1'
#
loop_
_entity.id
_entity.type
_entity.pdbx_description
1 polymer ?
#
loop_
_entity_poly.entity_id
_entity_poly.type
_entity_poly.pdbx_seq_one_letter_code
_entity_poly.pdbx_strand_id
1 'polypeptide(L)'
;MRKLVLISIFFLFIQCKTEDFAEKGLNQRNDLFKPAFQYSYKEIISEPEFKNLKMLGTVKKTGVHGQRMYGQILRSLRFQNITKKVEKKYNLPENLLLAMIIHESGGVDLLPNSTDDGGIGLIHMQPSLATQFGLKTYKNCDKLVSKKHGKELRQLIIQNKYDRKKLIYYDDRFHPILNIDAAARMLVYYKMGYKSRKTPLEKAIYGYAGKYNYKKYYKNVLLYMEKLNDNLLIDDIRKDFNNQNKLLTINGKKGSFDLYIKAHQKQNINYGLKKYK
;
A
#
# COMPACT_ATOMS: atom_id res chain seq x y z
N MET A 1 27.73 -11.61 53.95
CA MET A 1 27.77 -10.64 52.83
C MET A 1 27.03 -11.21 51.63
N ARG A 2 25.78 -10.75 51.40
CA ARG A 2 24.93 -11.21 50.29
C ARG A 2 25.28 -10.41 49.03
N LYS A 3 25.70 -11.10 47.96
CA LYS A 3 25.94 -10.50 46.64
C LYS A 3 24.59 -10.17 45.99
N LEU A 4 24.28 -8.89 45.86
CA LEU A 4 23.18 -8.40 45.02
C LEU A 4 23.62 -8.50 43.55
N VAL A 5 22.95 -9.36 42.79
CA VAL A 5 23.08 -9.40 41.33
C VAL A 5 22.18 -8.31 40.76
N LEU A 6 22.78 -7.21 40.29
CA LEU A 6 22.09 -6.15 39.57
C LEU A 6 21.77 -6.63 38.15
N ILE A 7 20.53 -7.04 37.92
CA ILE A 7 20.01 -7.31 36.57
C ILE A 7 19.78 -5.95 35.90
N SER A 8 20.73 -5.53 35.08
CA SER A 8 20.58 -4.39 34.19
C SER A 8 19.62 -4.77 33.06
N ILE A 9 18.36 -4.40 33.20
CA ILE A 9 17.37 -4.46 32.13
C ILE A 9 17.78 -3.42 31.08
N PHE A 10 18.49 -3.88 30.05
CA PHE A 10 18.74 -3.12 28.84
C PHE A 10 17.40 -2.94 28.10
N PHE A 11 16.66 -1.88 28.44
CA PHE A 11 15.63 -1.36 27.56
C PHE A 11 16.33 -0.79 26.33
N LEU A 12 16.50 -1.62 25.30
CA LEU A 12 16.69 -1.17 23.92
C LEU A 12 15.40 -0.45 23.50
N PHE A 13 15.24 0.79 23.97
CA PHE A 13 14.43 1.77 23.28
C PHE A 13 15.10 1.96 21.93
N ILE A 14 14.64 1.21 20.93
CA ILE A 14 14.73 1.64 19.54
C ILE A 14 13.91 2.93 19.50
N GLN A 15 14.55 4.05 19.85
CA GLN A 15 14.14 5.37 19.41
C GLN A 15 14.31 5.33 17.90
N CYS A 16 13.34 4.73 17.23
CA CYS A 16 13.07 5.02 15.84
C CYS A 16 12.76 6.51 15.88
N LYS A 17 13.79 7.34 15.64
CA LYS A 17 13.66 8.77 15.52
C LYS A 17 12.60 8.93 14.43
N THR A 18 11.39 9.25 14.87
CA THR A 18 10.35 9.76 13.99
C THR A 18 10.78 11.19 13.70
N GLU A 19 11.92 11.31 13.01
CA GLU A 19 12.46 12.58 12.56
C GLU A 19 11.32 13.29 11.86
N ASP A 20 11.11 14.53 12.26
CA ASP A 20 10.07 15.39 11.73
C ASP A 20 10.02 15.23 10.20
N PHE A 21 8.86 14.80 9.68
CA PHE A 21 8.64 14.69 8.23
C PHE A 21 8.86 16.07 7.61
N ALA A 22 10.09 16.37 7.18
CA ALA A 22 10.51 17.71 6.76
C ALA A 22 9.66 18.25 5.61
N GLU A 23 9.24 19.50 5.77
CA GLU A 23 8.39 20.29 4.86
C GLU A 23 9.22 20.92 3.73
N LYS A 24 10.01 20.12 2.99
CA LYS A 24 10.79 20.70 1.89
C LYS A 24 9.90 20.95 0.67
N GLY A 25 9.58 22.22 0.42
CA GLY A 25 9.04 22.70 -0.87
C GLY A 25 7.51 22.78 -0.98
N LEU A 26 6.77 22.81 0.13
CA LEU A 26 5.33 23.09 0.13
C LEU A 26 5.06 24.53 0.59
N ASN A 27 4.39 25.33 -0.23
CA ASN A 27 4.06 26.71 0.11
C ASN A 27 2.77 26.78 0.93
N GLN A 28 1.78 25.92 0.62
CA GLN A 28 0.52 25.84 1.36
C GLN A 28 -0.02 24.41 1.43
N ARG A 29 -0.79 24.11 2.49
CA ARG A 29 -1.42 22.80 2.71
C ARG A 29 -2.31 22.35 1.55
N ASN A 30 -2.96 23.30 0.86
CA ASN A 30 -3.84 23.02 -0.28
C ASN A 30 -3.10 22.60 -1.55
N ASP A 31 -1.78 22.82 -1.63
CA ASP A 31 -0.96 22.32 -2.75
C ASP A 31 -1.01 20.79 -2.83
N LEU A 32 -1.28 20.13 -1.71
CA LEU A 32 -1.44 18.68 -1.60
C LEU A 32 -2.73 18.15 -2.22
N PHE A 33 -3.69 18.98 -2.62
CA PHE A 33 -4.91 18.50 -3.30
C PHE A 33 -4.70 18.19 -4.77
N LYS A 34 -3.66 18.74 -5.39
CA LYS A 34 -3.34 18.49 -6.80
C LYS A 34 -2.48 17.22 -6.92
N PRO A 35 -2.73 16.35 -7.90
CA PRO A 35 -1.83 15.23 -8.17
C PRO A 35 -0.45 15.77 -8.51
N ALA A 36 0.59 15.18 -7.91
CA ALA A 36 1.96 15.55 -8.25
C ALA A 36 2.38 15.09 -9.66
N PHE A 37 1.53 14.29 -10.31
CA PHE A 37 1.80 13.59 -11.54
C PHE A 37 0.48 13.21 -12.23
N GLN A 38 0.39 13.41 -13.54
CA GLN A 38 -0.65 12.84 -14.38
C GLN A 38 0.00 11.87 -15.35
N TYR A 39 -0.51 10.64 -15.41
CA TYR A 39 0.05 9.62 -16.29
C TYR A 39 -0.93 8.50 -16.53
N SER A 40 -0.98 8.07 -17.79
CA SER A 40 -1.71 6.89 -18.21
C SER A 40 -0.75 5.71 -18.38
N TYR A 41 -1.28 4.49 -18.36
CA TYR A 41 -0.47 3.31 -18.65
C TYR A 41 0.16 3.40 -20.04
N LYS A 42 1.46 3.15 -20.12
CA LYS A 42 2.20 2.95 -21.37
C LYS A 42 3.05 1.70 -21.23
N GLU A 43 2.85 0.73 -22.12
CA GLU A 43 3.67 -0.47 -22.14
C GLU A 43 5.10 -0.12 -22.59
N ILE A 44 6.03 -0.19 -21.63
CA ILE A 44 7.48 -0.03 -21.83
C ILE A 44 8.18 -1.37 -21.57
N ILE A 45 7.67 -2.13 -20.60
CA ILE A 45 8.09 -3.49 -20.27
C ILE A 45 6.91 -4.41 -20.53
N SER A 46 7.11 -5.48 -21.30
CA SER A 46 6.05 -6.45 -21.57
C SER A 46 5.62 -7.19 -20.30
N GLU A 47 4.33 -7.50 -20.18
CA GLU A 47 3.81 -8.25 -19.03
C GLU A 47 4.53 -9.60 -18.89
N PRO A 48 5.01 -9.94 -17.68
CA PRO A 48 5.66 -11.22 -17.47
C PRO A 48 4.66 -12.36 -17.58
N GLU A 49 5.04 -13.42 -18.29
CA GLU A 49 4.30 -14.67 -18.35
C GLU A 49 4.65 -15.52 -17.13
N PHE A 50 3.66 -15.83 -16.31
CA PHE A 50 3.79 -16.72 -15.16
C PHE A 50 3.11 -18.06 -15.44
N LYS A 51 3.85 -19.18 -15.36
CA LYS A 51 3.26 -20.53 -15.43
C LYS A 51 3.43 -21.27 -14.10
N ASN A 52 2.42 -22.02 -13.70
CA ASN A 52 2.40 -22.82 -12.46
C ASN A 52 2.58 -22.01 -11.16
N LEU A 53 2.23 -20.72 -11.19
CA LEU A 53 2.30 -19.87 -10.00
C LEU A 53 1.24 -20.28 -8.97
N LYS A 54 1.68 -20.55 -7.75
CA LYS A 54 0.87 -20.79 -6.56
C LYS A 54 1.14 -19.69 -5.54
N MET A 55 0.16 -18.83 -5.31
CA MET A 55 0.31 -17.75 -4.32
C MET A 55 0.11 -18.27 -2.90
N LEU A 56 0.90 -17.75 -1.96
CA LEU A 56 0.68 -18.00 -0.53
C LEU A 56 -0.65 -17.38 -0.11
N GLY A 57 -1.55 -18.21 0.41
CA GLY A 57 -2.91 -17.82 0.74
C GLY A 57 -3.81 -17.54 -0.48
N THR A 58 -5.11 -17.63 -0.24
CA THR A 58 -6.15 -17.51 -1.26
C THR A 58 -6.89 -16.19 -1.12
N VAL A 59 -7.15 -15.51 -2.24
CA VAL A 59 -7.95 -14.29 -2.26
C VAL A 59 -9.44 -14.67 -2.29
N LYS A 60 -10.21 -14.14 -1.36
CA LYS A 60 -11.68 -14.19 -1.35
C LYS A 60 -12.24 -12.76 -1.34
N LYS A 61 -13.58 -12.62 -1.39
CA LYS A 61 -14.26 -11.31 -1.33
C LYS A 61 -13.81 -10.42 -0.15
N THR A 62 -13.43 -11.03 0.97
CA THR A 62 -13.06 -10.33 2.22
C THR A 62 -11.55 -10.18 2.42
N GLY A 63 -10.72 -10.48 1.42
CA GLY A 63 -9.26 -10.36 1.49
C GLY A 63 -8.53 -11.68 1.35
N VAL A 64 -7.31 -11.76 1.89
CA VAL A 64 -6.46 -12.96 1.85
C VAL A 64 -6.80 -13.89 3.02
N HIS A 65 -6.96 -15.19 2.71
CA HIS A 65 -7.28 -16.27 3.65
C HIS A 65 -6.27 -17.40 3.56
N GLY A 66 -5.97 -18.06 4.68
CA GLY A 66 -4.92 -19.09 4.77
C GLY A 66 -3.52 -18.49 4.61
N GLN A 67 -2.59 -18.76 5.54
CA GLN A 67 -1.27 -18.09 5.57
C GLN A 67 -1.37 -16.56 5.38
N ARG A 68 -2.37 -15.95 6.02
CA ARG A 68 -2.86 -14.60 5.67
C ARG A 68 -1.74 -13.57 5.66
N MET A 69 -0.93 -13.50 6.71
CA MET A 69 0.15 -12.51 6.81
C MET A 69 1.20 -12.70 5.71
N TYR A 70 1.64 -13.93 5.45
CA TYR A 70 2.64 -14.25 4.43
C TYR A 70 2.13 -13.86 3.04
N GLY A 71 0.88 -14.24 2.74
CA GLY A 71 0.22 -13.89 1.49
C GLY A 71 0.02 -12.39 1.29
N GLN A 72 -0.29 -11.65 2.35
CA GLN A 72 -0.46 -10.19 2.28
C GLN A 72 0.88 -9.48 2.06
N ILE A 73 1.93 -9.86 2.79
CA ILE A 73 3.27 -9.29 2.64
C ILE A 73 3.82 -9.57 1.23
N LEU A 74 3.80 -10.83 0.78
CA LEU A 74 4.24 -11.24 -0.57
C LEU A 74 3.58 -10.40 -1.67
N ARG A 75 2.25 -10.23 -1.61
CA ARG A 75 1.50 -9.45 -2.62
C ARG A 75 1.84 -7.98 -2.58
N SER A 76 2.08 -7.43 -1.38
CA SER A 76 2.38 -6.01 -1.18
C SER A 76 3.78 -5.65 -1.66
N LEU A 77 4.77 -6.54 -1.48
CA LEU A 77 6.16 -6.34 -1.93
C LEU A 77 6.28 -6.04 -3.44
N ARG A 78 5.28 -6.42 -4.25
CA ARG A 78 5.16 -6.03 -5.68
C ARG A 78 5.15 -4.51 -5.90
N PHE A 79 4.75 -3.74 -4.88
CA PHE A 79 4.61 -2.28 -4.93
C PHE A 79 5.67 -1.53 -4.10
N GLN A 80 6.61 -2.24 -3.47
CA GLN A 80 7.61 -1.65 -2.57
C GLN A 80 8.47 -0.58 -3.26
N ASN A 81 8.79 -0.74 -4.55
CA ASN A 81 9.55 0.27 -5.29
C ASN A 81 8.74 1.55 -5.57
N ILE A 82 7.41 1.47 -5.62
CA ILE A 82 6.54 2.66 -5.66
C ILE A 82 6.53 3.31 -4.29
N THR A 83 6.21 2.55 -3.23
CA THR A 83 6.10 3.10 -1.87
C THR A 83 7.41 3.75 -1.43
N LYS A 84 8.56 3.12 -1.65
CA LYS A 84 9.88 3.71 -1.31
C LYS A 84 10.13 5.05 -2.00
N LYS A 85 9.72 5.21 -3.27
CA LYS A 85 9.87 6.49 -3.97
C LYS A 85 8.93 7.55 -3.42
N VAL A 86 7.67 7.20 -3.17
CA VAL A 86 6.66 8.11 -2.63
C VAL A 86 7.02 8.53 -1.19
N GLU A 87 7.40 7.58 -0.35
CA GLU A 87 7.86 7.81 1.02
C GLU A 87 9.06 8.74 1.03
N LYS A 88 10.07 8.50 0.18
CA LYS A 88 11.21 9.40 0.04
C LYS A 88 10.82 10.81 -0.39
N LYS A 89 9.91 10.94 -1.36
CA LYS A 89 9.46 12.25 -1.86
C LYS A 89 8.80 13.10 -0.79
N TYR A 90 7.92 12.50 0.02
CA TYR A 90 7.17 13.18 1.07
C TYR A 90 7.82 13.07 2.45
N ASN A 91 9.05 12.55 2.50
CA ASN A 91 9.79 12.26 3.72
C ASN A 91 8.93 11.51 4.76
N LEU A 92 8.25 10.45 4.35
CA LEU A 92 7.47 9.57 5.23
C LEU A 92 8.39 8.45 5.80
N PRO A 93 8.01 7.80 6.92
CA PRO A 93 8.78 6.67 7.45
C PRO A 93 8.87 5.56 6.41
N GLU A 94 10.02 4.89 6.37
CA GLU A 94 10.19 3.71 5.53
C GLU A 94 9.13 2.66 5.87
N ASN A 95 8.58 2.04 4.82
CA ASN A 95 7.58 0.97 4.90
C ASN A 95 6.21 1.41 5.43
N LEU A 96 5.96 2.70 5.70
CA LEU A 96 4.65 3.19 6.15
C LEU A 96 3.55 2.91 5.12
N LEU A 97 3.74 3.34 3.87
CA LEU A 97 2.73 3.18 2.82
C LEU A 97 2.58 1.69 2.47
N LEU A 98 3.67 0.92 2.50
CA LEU A 98 3.61 -0.51 2.27
C LEU A 98 2.82 -1.25 3.37
N ALA A 99 3.00 -0.84 4.63
CA ALA A 99 2.20 -1.33 5.75
C ALA A 99 0.72 -0.97 5.61
N MET A 100 0.40 0.23 5.12
CA MET A 100 -0.98 0.61 4.79
C MET A 100 -1.57 -0.26 3.67
N ILE A 101 -0.81 -0.58 2.62
CA ILE A 101 -1.28 -1.50 1.57
C ILE A 101 -1.62 -2.88 2.15
N ILE A 102 -0.76 -3.40 3.03
CA ILE A 102 -0.99 -4.70 3.70
C ILE A 102 -2.27 -4.63 4.53
N HIS A 103 -2.47 -3.55 5.28
CA HIS A 103 -3.62 -3.37 6.15
C HIS A 103 -4.94 -3.23 5.38
N GLU A 104 -4.94 -2.41 4.32
CA GLU A 104 -6.14 -2.04 3.57
C GLU A 104 -6.58 -3.16 2.62
N SER A 105 -5.69 -3.55 1.71
CA SER A 105 -6.01 -4.46 0.60
C SER A 105 -5.30 -5.82 0.72
N GLY A 106 -4.33 -5.95 1.62
CA GLY A 106 -3.45 -7.12 1.64
C GLY A 106 -2.60 -7.26 0.38
N GLY A 107 -2.34 -6.15 -0.32
CA GLY A 107 -1.66 -6.13 -1.61
C GLY A 107 -2.50 -6.68 -2.78
N VAL A 108 -3.81 -6.87 -2.59
CA VAL A 108 -4.74 -7.27 -3.65
C VAL A 108 -5.32 -6.02 -4.30
N ASP A 109 -4.75 -5.65 -5.43
CA ASP A 109 -4.90 -4.33 -6.06
C ASP A 109 -6.26 -4.01 -6.66
N LEU A 110 -7.04 -5.03 -7.00
CA LEU A 110 -8.37 -4.89 -7.60
C LEU A 110 -9.47 -5.47 -6.72
N LEU A 111 -9.23 -5.53 -5.40
CA LEU A 111 -10.23 -5.97 -4.44
C LEU A 111 -10.98 -4.75 -3.90
N PRO A 112 -12.28 -4.58 -4.19
CA PRO A 112 -13.08 -3.58 -3.49
C PRO A 112 -13.23 -3.93 -2.03
N ASN A 113 -13.39 -2.92 -1.18
CA ASN A 113 -13.69 -3.13 0.23
C ASN A 113 -14.88 -4.10 0.40
N SER A 114 -14.76 -5.02 1.35
CA SER A 114 -15.71 -6.10 1.59
C SER A 114 -17.14 -5.64 1.90
N THR A 115 -17.28 -4.45 2.50
CA THR A 115 -18.54 -3.78 2.82
C THR A 115 -19.17 -3.08 1.62
N ASP A 116 -18.49 -3.11 0.48
CA ASP A 116 -18.82 -2.39 -0.75
C ASP A 116 -18.97 -0.87 -0.51
N ASP A 117 -18.26 -0.29 0.46
CA ASP A 117 -18.40 1.12 0.88
C ASP A 117 -17.90 2.16 -0.14
N GLY A 118 -17.29 1.72 -1.25
CA GLY A 118 -16.75 2.59 -2.29
C GLY A 118 -15.23 2.79 -2.22
N GLY A 119 -14.58 2.31 -1.15
CA GLY A 119 -13.12 2.25 -1.04
C GLY A 119 -12.50 1.25 -2.02
N ILE A 120 -11.47 1.68 -2.75
CA ILE A 120 -10.79 0.88 -3.78
C ILE A 120 -9.32 1.34 -3.94
N GLY A 121 -8.53 0.51 -4.63
CA GLY A 121 -7.10 0.73 -4.84
C GLY A 121 -6.27 0.08 -3.75
N LEU A 122 -4.95 0.21 -3.84
CA LEU A 122 -4.01 -0.46 -2.95
C LEU A 122 -4.17 -0.03 -1.48
N ILE A 123 -4.57 1.23 -1.25
CA ILE A 123 -4.78 1.83 0.07
C ILE A 123 -6.28 2.13 0.31
N HIS A 124 -7.21 1.55 -0.48
CA HIS A 124 -8.67 1.70 -0.29
C HIS A 124 -9.18 3.14 -0.05
N MET A 125 -8.72 4.10 -0.86
CA MET A 125 -9.19 5.48 -0.72
C MET A 125 -10.70 5.60 -1.02
N GLN A 126 -11.43 6.20 -0.10
CA GLN A 126 -12.85 6.51 -0.28
C GLN A 126 -13.05 7.55 -1.39
N PRO A 127 -14.20 7.52 -2.12
CA PRO A 127 -14.39 8.36 -3.30
C PRO A 127 -14.26 9.87 -3.00
N SER A 128 -14.92 10.37 -1.95
CA SER A 128 -14.82 11.79 -1.57
C SER A 128 -13.39 12.25 -1.32
N LEU A 129 -12.61 11.44 -0.61
CA LEU A 129 -11.24 11.75 -0.26
C LEU A 129 -10.35 11.66 -1.50
N ALA A 130 -10.55 10.66 -2.34
CA ALA A 130 -9.82 10.55 -3.60
C ALA A 130 -10.03 11.78 -4.50
N THR A 131 -11.28 12.23 -4.66
CA THR A 131 -11.60 13.45 -5.41
C THR A 131 -10.99 14.69 -4.76
N GLN A 132 -11.04 14.82 -3.43
CA GLN A 132 -10.38 15.92 -2.71
C GLN A 132 -8.87 15.95 -2.98
N PHE A 133 -8.23 14.79 -3.10
CA PHE A 133 -6.82 14.66 -3.46
C PHE A 133 -6.60 14.52 -4.97
N GLY A 134 -7.54 15.01 -5.78
CA GLY A 134 -7.36 15.25 -7.21
C GLY A 134 -7.43 14.00 -8.10
N LEU A 135 -7.93 12.88 -7.58
CA LEU A 135 -8.15 11.67 -8.36
C LEU A 135 -9.53 11.67 -9.00
N LYS A 136 -9.61 11.24 -10.26
CA LYS A 136 -10.88 10.93 -10.93
C LYS A 136 -11.46 9.63 -10.37
N THR A 137 -12.73 9.66 -9.98
CA THR A 137 -13.47 8.47 -9.53
C THR A 137 -14.46 8.01 -10.61
N TYR A 138 -14.76 6.71 -10.64
CA TYR A 138 -15.74 6.16 -11.57
C TYR A 138 -17.10 6.85 -11.38
N LYS A 139 -17.73 7.27 -12.48
CA LYS A 139 -18.98 8.06 -12.50
C LYS A 139 -18.95 9.30 -11.59
N ASN A 140 -17.76 9.84 -11.30
CA ASN A 140 -17.56 11.02 -10.47
C ASN A 140 -18.20 10.90 -9.07
N CYS A 141 -18.20 9.72 -8.46
CA CYS A 141 -18.70 9.56 -7.10
C CYS A 141 -17.81 10.35 -6.11
N ASP A 142 -18.44 11.21 -5.31
CA ASP A 142 -17.80 12.11 -4.34
C ASP A 142 -18.28 11.87 -2.91
N LYS A 143 -18.99 10.76 -2.67
CA LYS A 143 -19.49 10.37 -1.34
C LYS A 143 -18.40 9.67 -0.55
N LEU A 144 -18.33 9.96 0.75
CA LEU A 144 -17.36 9.31 1.65
C LEU A 144 -17.63 7.82 1.81
N VAL A 145 -18.91 7.42 1.82
CA VAL A 145 -19.36 6.02 1.85
C VAL A 145 -20.51 5.87 0.86
N SER A 146 -20.39 4.93 -0.07
CA SER A 146 -21.40 4.65 -1.09
C SER A 146 -21.45 3.17 -1.45
N LYS A 147 -22.41 2.45 -0.84
CA LYS A 147 -22.68 1.03 -1.13
C LYS A 147 -23.02 0.77 -2.60
N LYS A 148 -23.75 1.70 -3.22
CA LYS A 148 -24.09 1.63 -4.64
C LYS A 148 -22.81 1.68 -5.48
N HIS A 149 -21.94 2.65 -5.21
CA HIS A 149 -20.68 2.82 -5.94
C HIS A 149 -19.74 1.62 -5.78
N GLY A 150 -19.59 1.07 -4.56
CA GLY A 150 -18.75 -0.10 -4.36
C GLY A 150 -19.25 -1.34 -5.12
N LYS A 151 -20.57 -1.55 -5.20
CA LYS A 151 -21.16 -2.61 -6.06
C LYS A 151 -20.89 -2.36 -7.54
N GLU A 152 -21.03 -1.11 -8.00
CA GLU A 152 -20.74 -0.74 -9.39
C GLU A 152 -19.26 -0.95 -9.74
N LEU A 153 -18.33 -0.57 -8.86
CA LEU A 153 -16.89 -0.85 -9.03
C LEU A 153 -16.60 -2.34 -9.11
N ARG A 154 -17.24 -3.16 -8.26
CA ARG A 154 -17.09 -4.62 -8.31
C ARG A 154 -17.53 -5.18 -9.65
N GLN A 155 -18.67 -4.72 -10.18
CA GLN A 155 -19.14 -5.14 -11.51
C GLN A 155 -18.19 -4.68 -12.61
N LEU A 156 -17.70 -3.43 -12.55
CA LEU A 156 -16.73 -2.90 -13.50
C LEU A 156 -15.45 -3.77 -13.56
N ILE A 157 -14.94 -4.20 -12.40
CA ILE A 157 -13.76 -5.07 -12.30
C ILE A 157 -14.02 -6.44 -12.94
N ILE A 158 -15.18 -7.04 -12.67
CA ILE A 158 -15.56 -8.34 -13.25
C ILE A 158 -15.72 -8.22 -14.78
N GLN A 159 -16.42 -7.20 -15.27
CA GLN A 159 -16.64 -6.94 -16.70
C GLN A 159 -15.32 -6.74 -17.45
N ASN A 160 -14.34 -6.08 -16.83
CA ASN A 160 -13.01 -5.89 -17.40
C ASN A 160 -12.05 -7.05 -17.11
N LYS A 161 -12.55 -8.20 -16.62
CA LYS A 161 -11.75 -9.41 -16.34
C LYS A 161 -10.54 -9.14 -15.45
N TYR A 162 -10.67 -8.24 -14.47
CA TYR A 162 -9.58 -7.84 -13.58
C TYR A 162 -8.37 -7.24 -14.31
N ASP A 163 -8.55 -6.66 -15.50
CA ASP A 163 -7.49 -5.97 -16.23
C ASP A 163 -7.30 -4.55 -15.70
N ARG A 164 -6.31 -4.37 -14.83
CA ARG A 164 -5.96 -3.05 -14.27
C ARG A 164 -5.70 -2.01 -15.37
N LYS A 165 -5.06 -2.39 -16.48
CA LYS A 165 -4.68 -1.44 -17.54
C LYS A 165 -5.89 -0.75 -18.16
N LYS A 166 -7.04 -1.45 -18.18
CA LYS A 166 -8.32 -0.87 -18.63
C LYS A 166 -8.99 -0.08 -17.51
N LEU A 167 -8.95 -0.60 -16.29
CA LEU A 167 -9.64 -0.02 -15.14
C LEU A 167 -9.16 1.39 -14.77
N ILE A 168 -7.86 1.69 -14.95
CA ILE A 168 -7.32 3.03 -14.64
C ILE A 168 -7.95 4.16 -15.46
N TYR A 169 -8.56 3.89 -16.61
CA TYR A 169 -9.22 4.92 -17.42
C TYR A 169 -10.60 5.32 -16.86
N TYR A 170 -11.20 4.43 -16.06
CA TYR A 170 -12.48 4.64 -15.40
C TYR A 170 -12.33 5.27 -14.02
N ASP A 171 -11.31 4.88 -13.26
CA ASP A 171 -11.05 5.36 -11.89
C ASP A 171 -9.55 5.39 -11.60
N ASP A 172 -9.02 6.57 -11.29
CA ASP A 172 -7.58 6.79 -11.04
C ASP A 172 -7.08 6.02 -9.82
N ARG A 173 -7.97 5.61 -8.90
CA ARG A 173 -7.59 4.81 -7.72
C ARG A 173 -7.10 3.41 -8.09
N PHE A 174 -7.40 2.92 -9.29
CA PHE A 174 -6.80 1.68 -9.82
C PHE A 174 -5.34 1.88 -10.27
N HIS A 175 -4.90 3.12 -10.49
CA HIS A 175 -3.53 3.40 -10.87
C HIS A 175 -2.63 3.34 -9.61
N PRO A 176 -1.65 2.43 -9.55
CA PRO A 176 -0.94 2.14 -8.30
C PRO A 176 -0.15 3.35 -7.79
N ILE A 177 0.50 4.12 -8.67
CA ILE A 177 1.26 5.31 -8.26
C ILE A 177 0.33 6.44 -7.80
N LEU A 178 -0.71 6.78 -8.57
CA LEU A 178 -1.65 7.85 -8.20
C LEU A 178 -2.37 7.55 -6.88
N ASN A 179 -2.79 6.31 -6.65
CA ASN A 179 -3.43 5.91 -5.40
C ASN A 179 -2.49 6.03 -4.20
N ILE A 180 -1.25 5.54 -4.32
CA ILE A 180 -0.24 5.60 -3.24
C ILE A 180 0.21 7.06 -3.00
N ASP A 181 0.42 7.86 -4.05
CA ASP A 181 0.76 9.28 -3.97
C ASP A 181 -0.33 10.10 -3.29
N ALA A 182 -1.60 9.88 -3.64
CA ALA A 182 -2.72 10.56 -3.01
C ALA A 182 -2.84 10.23 -1.52
N ALA A 183 -2.62 8.96 -1.13
CA ALA A 183 -2.57 8.58 0.27
C ALA A 183 -1.41 9.27 1.01
N ALA A 184 -0.22 9.38 0.38
CA ALA A 184 0.91 10.08 0.96
C ALA A 184 0.62 11.58 1.15
N ARG A 185 0.08 12.26 0.14
CA ARG A 185 -0.36 13.67 0.24
C ARG A 185 -1.39 13.85 1.35
N MET A 186 -2.31 12.91 1.51
CA MET A 186 -3.31 12.92 2.58
C MET A 186 -2.69 12.79 3.97
N LEU A 187 -1.69 11.93 4.15
CA LEU A 187 -0.95 11.82 5.41
C LEU A 187 -0.22 13.12 5.76
N VAL A 188 0.48 13.71 4.79
CA VAL A 188 1.17 15.01 4.97
C VAL A 188 0.15 16.10 5.31
N TYR A 189 -0.97 16.15 4.58
CA TYR A 189 -2.04 17.11 4.81
C TYR A 189 -2.57 17.03 6.24
N TYR A 190 -2.84 15.84 6.77
CA TYR A 190 -3.37 15.70 8.13
C TYR A 190 -2.33 15.91 9.21
N LYS A 191 -1.07 15.54 8.96
CA LYS A 191 0.07 15.88 9.82
C LYS A 191 0.16 17.38 10.06
N MET A 192 -0.01 18.20 9.00
CA MET A 192 0.05 19.67 9.09
C MET A 192 -1.15 20.29 9.83
N GLY A 193 -2.34 19.71 9.72
CA GLY A 193 -3.58 20.34 10.21
C GLY A 193 -4.02 19.99 11.62
N TYR A 194 -3.61 18.85 12.19
CA TYR A 194 -4.09 18.42 13.50
C TYR A 194 -3.11 18.77 14.63
N LYS A 195 -3.58 19.54 15.62
CA LYS A 195 -2.80 19.87 16.82
C LYS A 195 -2.86 18.78 17.92
N SER A 196 -3.82 17.84 17.86
CA SER A 196 -4.24 17.03 19.03
C SER A 196 -3.70 15.59 19.11
N ARG A 197 -2.45 15.31 18.71
CA ARG A 197 -1.78 14.00 18.90
C ARG A 197 -0.31 14.17 19.26
N LYS A 198 0.29 13.14 19.88
CA LYS A 198 1.63 13.22 20.46
C LYS A 198 2.73 13.27 19.39
N THR A 199 2.58 12.52 18.31
CA THR A 199 3.59 12.43 17.25
C THR A 199 3.04 12.85 15.87
N PRO A 200 3.91 13.29 14.94
CA PRO A 200 3.50 13.57 13.56
C PRO A 200 2.81 12.39 12.86
N LEU A 201 3.29 11.17 13.10
CA LEU A 201 2.70 9.96 12.52
C LEU A 201 1.30 9.68 13.09
N GLU A 202 1.11 9.85 14.40
CA GLU A 202 -0.22 9.72 15.02
C GLU A 202 -1.20 10.73 14.44
N LYS A 203 -0.78 11.98 14.20
CA LYS A 203 -1.61 13.02 13.57
C LYS A 203 -2.06 12.61 12.18
N ALA A 204 -1.11 12.16 11.35
CA ALA A 204 -1.37 11.72 9.99
C ALA A 204 -2.36 10.55 9.95
N ILE A 205 -2.09 9.50 10.72
CA ILE A 205 -2.92 8.29 10.75
C ILE A 205 -4.29 8.56 11.40
N TYR A 206 -4.38 9.46 12.39
CA TYR A 206 -5.65 9.88 12.96
C TYR A 206 -6.54 10.59 11.95
N GLY A 207 -5.98 11.53 11.18
CA GLY A 207 -6.72 12.19 10.11
C GLY A 207 -7.13 11.24 9.00
N TYR A 208 -6.25 10.27 8.68
CA TYR A 208 -6.53 9.27 7.66
C TYR A 208 -7.63 8.27 8.06
N ALA A 209 -7.48 7.61 9.20
CA ALA A 209 -8.39 6.53 9.62
C ALA A 209 -9.67 7.04 10.31
N GLY A 210 -9.68 8.32 10.71
CA GLY A 210 -10.77 8.93 11.46
C GLY A 210 -10.83 8.49 12.94
N LYS A 211 -11.64 9.23 13.71
CA LYS A 211 -11.71 9.12 15.18
C LYS A 211 -11.98 7.70 15.69
N TYR A 212 -12.88 6.98 15.04
CA TYR A 212 -13.39 5.70 15.51
C TYR A 212 -12.43 4.53 15.23
N ASN A 213 -11.73 4.55 14.09
CA ASN A 213 -10.88 3.43 13.67
C ASN A 213 -9.40 3.64 13.99
N TYR A 214 -8.99 4.88 14.26
CA TYR A 214 -7.58 5.28 14.45
C TYR A 214 -6.76 4.34 15.34
N LYS A 215 -7.22 4.02 16.56
CA LYS A 215 -6.40 3.27 17.52
C LYS A 215 -6.01 1.89 16.98
N LYS A 216 -6.98 1.17 16.41
CA LYS A 216 -6.77 -0.15 15.82
C LYS A 216 -5.93 -0.06 14.55
N TYR A 217 -6.23 0.93 13.70
CA TYR A 217 -5.51 1.18 12.46
C TYR A 217 -4.02 1.44 12.71
N TYR A 218 -3.71 2.39 13.61
CA TYR A 218 -2.35 2.78 13.96
C TYR A 218 -1.54 1.59 14.52
N LYS A 219 -2.12 0.82 15.44
CA LYS A 219 -1.48 -0.40 15.96
C LYS A 219 -1.15 -1.40 14.85
N ASN A 220 -2.07 -1.63 13.91
CA ASN A 220 -1.85 -2.57 12.82
C ASN A 220 -0.79 -2.08 11.83
N VAL A 221 -0.80 -0.79 11.51
CA VAL A 221 0.23 -0.19 10.64
C VAL A 221 1.62 -0.34 11.28
N LEU A 222 1.77 -0.01 12.56
CA LEU A 222 3.05 -0.20 13.27
C LEU A 222 3.49 -1.67 13.27
N LEU A 223 2.56 -2.60 13.53
CA LEU A 223 2.84 -4.04 13.45
C LEU A 223 3.33 -4.42 12.06
N TYR A 224 2.69 -3.97 10.99
CA TYR A 224 3.12 -4.32 9.64
C TYR A 224 4.45 -3.66 9.24
N MET A 225 4.74 -2.44 9.73
CA MET A 225 6.06 -1.83 9.56
C MET A 225 7.15 -2.66 10.25
N GLU A 226 6.92 -3.13 11.49
CA GLU A 226 7.82 -4.04 12.19
C GLU A 226 8.04 -5.33 11.38
N LYS A 227 6.96 -5.97 10.91
CA LYS A 227 7.03 -7.22 10.14
C LYS A 227 7.72 -7.05 8.78
N LEU A 228 7.62 -5.87 8.16
CA LEU A 228 8.34 -5.56 6.93
C LEU A 228 9.86 -5.39 7.14
N ASN A 229 10.29 -5.10 8.37
CA ASN A 229 11.70 -4.96 8.75
C ASN A 229 12.29 -6.25 9.36
N ASP A 230 11.47 -7.30 9.52
CA ASP A 230 11.89 -8.60 10.04
C ASP A 230 12.44 -9.48 8.91
N ASN A 231 13.76 -9.49 8.74
CA ASN A 231 14.42 -10.26 7.68
C ASN A 231 14.15 -11.77 7.79
N LEU A 232 14.02 -12.32 9.00
CA LEU A 232 13.74 -13.75 9.19
C LEU A 232 12.34 -14.09 8.66
N LEU A 233 11.35 -13.25 8.96
CA LEU A 233 10.01 -13.41 8.40
C LEU A 233 9.99 -13.33 6.87
N ILE A 234 10.75 -12.40 6.28
CA ILE A 234 10.85 -12.29 4.81
C ILE A 234 11.52 -13.53 4.21
N ASP A 235 12.55 -14.06 4.87
CA ASP A 235 13.25 -15.28 4.45
C ASP A 235 12.32 -16.51 4.54
N ASP A 236 11.50 -16.61 5.58
CA ASP A 236 10.49 -17.66 5.71
C ASP A 236 9.44 -17.58 4.58
N ILE A 237 8.92 -16.37 4.30
CA ILE A 237 7.99 -16.15 3.18
C ILE A 237 8.66 -16.56 1.84
N ARG A 238 9.94 -16.20 1.65
CA ARG A 238 10.72 -16.57 0.45
C ARG A 238 10.80 -18.09 0.32
N LYS A 239 11.14 -18.79 1.39
CA LYS A 239 11.27 -20.25 1.44
C LYS A 239 9.94 -20.93 1.14
N ASP A 240 8.86 -20.51 1.80
CA ASP A 240 7.52 -21.06 1.60
C ASP A 240 7.02 -20.86 0.17
N PHE A 241 7.21 -19.65 -0.37
CA PHE A 241 6.88 -19.38 -1.76
C PHE A 241 7.63 -20.31 -2.71
N ASN A 242 8.96 -20.40 -2.59
CA ASN A 242 9.77 -21.24 -3.46
C ASN A 242 9.41 -22.73 -3.34
N ASN A 243 9.11 -23.20 -2.13
CA ASN A 243 8.71 -24.59 -1.87
C ASN A 243 7.38 -24.95 -2.56
N GLN A 244 6.40 -24.04 -2.56
CA GLN A 244 5.13 -24.25 -3.27
C GLN A 244 5.25 -24.09 -4.79
N ASN A 245 6.29 -23.38 -5.24
CA ASN A 245 6.49 -22.97 -6.64
C ASN A 245 7.68 -23.66 -7.32
N LYS A 246 7.94 -24.93 -7.01
CA LYS A 246 9.07 -25.70 -7.62
C LYS A 246 9.03 -25.75 -9.16
N LEU A 247 7.84 -25.67 -9.75
CA LEU A 247 7.59 -25.73 -11.19
C LEU A 247 7.26 -24.35 -11.80
N LEU A 248 7.37 -23.28 -11.03
CA LEU A 248 7.10 -21.93 -11.51
C LEU A 248 8.10 -21.56 -12.61
N THR A 249 7.58 -21.01 -13.70
CA THR A 249 8.40 -20.31 -14.69
C THR A 249 7.93 -18.87 -14.88
N ILE A 250 8.89 -17.99 -15.14
CA ILE A 250 8.68 -16.56 -15.41
C ILE A 250 9.39 -16.25 -16.72
N ASN A 251 8.63 -15.94 -17.77
CA ASN A 251 9.14 -15.75 -19.13
C ASN A 251 10.02 -16.95 -19.59
N GLY A 252 9.51 -18.17 -19.38
CA GLY A 252 10.20 -19.41 -19.73
C GLY A 252 11.39 -19.82 -18.86
N LYS A 253 11.82 -18.98 -17.90
CA LYS A 253 12.93 -19.30 -16.98
C LYS A 253 12.41 -19.81 -15.65
N LYS A 254 13.19 -20.66 -14.96
CA LYS A 254 12.88 -21.11 -13.59
C LYS A 254 12.60 -19.90 -12.69
N GLY A 255 11.41 -19.86 -12.12
CA GLY A 255 10.98 -18.77 -11.25
C GLY A 255 11.48 -18.94 -9.82
N SER A 256 11.47 -17.83 -9.10
CA SER A 256 11.73 -17.76 -7.67
C SER A 256 10.94 -16.58 -7.10
N PHE A 257 10.85 -16.51 -5.78
CA PHE A 257 10.32 -15.35 -5.07
C PHE A 257 10.95 -14.04 -5.55
N ASP A 258 12.28 -13.95 -5.61
CA ASP A 258 12.97 -12.70 -5.98
C ASP A 258 12.71 -12.34 -7.44
N LEU A 259 12.67 -13.33 -8.35
CA LEU A 259 12.32 -13.09 -9.75
C LEU A 259 10.86 -12.64 -9.90
N TYR A 260 9.95 -13.20 -9.12
CA TYR A 260 8.53 -12.81 -9.08
C TYR A 260 8.37 -11.36 -8.63
N ILE A 261 8.98 -10.98 -7.50
CA ILE A 261 8.93 -9.60 -6.99
C ILE A 261 9.58 -8.64 -8.00
N LYS A 262 10.76 -8.98 -8.52
CA LYS A 262 11.48 -8.15 -9.49
C LYS A 262 10.70 -7.95 -10.79
N ALA A 263 10.01 -8.98 -11.29
CA ALA A 263 9.18 -8.88 -12.50
C ALA A 263 8.02 -7.89 -12.31
N HIS A 264 7.30 -7.98 -11.18
CA HIS A 264 6.24 -7.03 -10.86
C HIS A 264 6.74 -5.62 -10.60
N GLN A 265 7.84 -5.46 -9.88
CA GLN A 265 8.42 -4.14 -9.62
C GLN A 265 8.89 -3.46 -10.91
N LYS A 266 9.46 -4.23 -11.85
CA LYS A 266 9.80 -3.70 -13.19
C LYS A 266 8.55 -3.17 -13.91
N GLN A 267 7.46 -3.92 -13.90
CA GLN A 267 6.18 -3.52 -14.52
C GLN A 267 5.65 -2.17 -14.03
N ASN A 268 6.00 -1.73 -12.82
CA ASN A 268 5.58 -0.42 -12.30
C ASN A 268 6.13 0.76 -13.15
N ILE A 269 7.15 0.54 -13.99
CA ILE A 269 7.62 1.54 -14.98
C ILE A 269 6.52 1.89 -16.00
N ASN A 270 5.66 0.94 -16.35
CA ASN A 270 4.56 1.17 -17.29
C ASN A 270 3.50 2.13 -16.73
N TYR A 271 3.49 2.33 -15.42
CA TYR A 271 2.64 3.27 -14.70
C TYR A 271 3.38 4.59 -14.39
N GLY A 272 4.53 4.83 -15.04
CA GLY A 272 5.20 6.12 -14.97
C GLY A 272 6.18 6.27 -13.81
N LEU A 273 6.60 5.17 -13.18
CA LEU A 273 7.51 5.20 -12.03
C LEU A 273 8.84 5.92 -12.31
N LYS A 274 9.33 5.93 -13.56
CA LYS A 274 10.53 6.68 -13.94
C LYS A 274 10.30 8.20 -13.98
N LYS A 275 9.09 8.63 -14.32
CA LYS A 275 8.71 10.04 -14.39
C LYS A 275 8.30 10.60 -13.03
N TYR A 276 7.94 9.72 -12.10
CA TYR A 276 7.67 10.08 -10.71
C TYR A 276 8.98 10.47 -10.01
N LYS A 277 9.15 11.78 -9.82
CA LYS A 277 10.24 12.41 -9.08
C LYS A 277 9.80 12.70 -7.65
#